data_AF-W5NM85-F1
#
_entry.id   AF-W5NM85-F1
#
_cell.length_a   1.000
_cell.length_b   1.000
_cell.length_c   1.000
_cell.angle_alpha   90.00
_cell.angle_beta   90.00
_cell.angle_gamma   90.00
#
_symmetry.space_group_name_H-M   'P 1'
#
loop_
_entity.id
_entity.type
_entity.pdbx_description
1 polymer ?
#
loop_
_entity_poly.entity_id
_entity_poly.type
_entity_poly.pdbx_seq_one_letter_code
_entity_poly.pdbx_strand_id
1 'polypeptide(L)'
;SNLCDEFWAKTQSLKDQAPLDKFHIEPLFARELRTLTVHLFNPRVLEEDIMTFLRRFVDVQGAGRKIIDAEGYWTGKRSYAVRLRSNPGAEGGLLHPPAFFSIGANRGYMYYPGQPLTCRNCGGHGHFQTECREVACRRCGKIGHLAKDCNSALMCNLCGATGHVFKDCPKRARSFADIVK
;
A
#
# COMPACT_ATOMS: atom_id res chain seq x y z
N SER A 1 7.04 7.66 -23.64
CA SER A 1 6.70 6.24 -23.49
C SER A 1 7.93 5.51 -22.97
N ASN A 2 7.74 4.47 -22.16
CA ASN A 2 8.85 3.72 -21.58
C ASN A 2 9.18 2.55 -22.52
N LEU A 3 10.39 2.53 -23.08
CA LEU A 3 10.89 1.47 -23.99
C LEU A 3 10.66 0.06 -23.44
N CYS A 4 10.62 -0.10 -22.11
CA CYS A 4 10.34 -1.39 -21.47
C CYS A 4 8.90 -1.88 -21.71
N ASP A 5 7.92 -0.97 -21.67
CA ASP A 5 6.50 -1.31 -21.84
C ASP A 5 6.21 -1.72 -23.30
N GLU A 6 6.81 -1.00 -24.26
CA GLU A 6 6.73 -1.32 -25.69
C GLU A 6 7.41 -2.66 -26.01
N PHE A 7 8.60 -2.91 -25.44
CA PHE A 7 9.30 -4.18 -25.59
C PHE A 7 8.48 -5.36 -25.04
N TRP A 8 7.83 -5.17 -23.90
CA TRP A 8 7.01 -6.22 -23.31
C TRP A 8 5.72 -6.48 -24.05
N ALA A 9 5.02 -5.45 -24.51
CA ALA A 9 3.84 -5.63 -25.36
C ALA A 9 4.17 -6.45 -26.62
N LYS A 10 5.34 -6.19 -27.22
CA LYS A 10 5.86 -6.95 -28.37
C LYS A 10 6.29 -8.38 -28.00
N THR A 11 6.86 -8.57 -26.81
CA THR A 11 7.23 -9.90 -26.33
C THR A 11 5.99 -10.75 -26.05
N GLN A 12 4.94 -10.15 -25.48
CA GLN A 12 3.69 -10.81 -25.13
C GLN A 12 2.87 -11.21 -26.37
N SER A 13 2.92 -10.43 -27.46
CA SER A 13 2.27 -10.79 -28.73
C SER A 13 2.97 -11.95 -29.46
N LEU A 14 4.23 -12.23 -29.12
CA LEU A 14 5.05 -13.28 -29.73
C LEU A 14 5.30 -14.47 -28.80
N LYS A 15 4.73 -14.47 -27.59
CA LYS A 15 5.03 -15.48 -26.54
C LYS A 15 4.69 -16.92 -26.97
N ASP A 16 3.69 -17.08 -27.84
CA ASP A 16 3.21 -18.39 -28.30
C ASP A 16 3.87 -18.81 -29.63
N GLN A 17 4.84 -18.03 -30.12
CA GLN A 17 5.57 -18.31 -31.37
C GLN A 17 6.97 -18.84 -31.06
N ALA A 18 7.45 -19.78 -31.88
CA ALA A 18 8.83 -20.26 -31.78
C ALA A 18 9.83 -19.12 -32.06
N PRO A 19 10.93 -18.99 -31.26
CA PRO A 19 11.39 -19.92 -30.23
C PRO A 19 10.88 -19.62 -28.81
N LEU A 20 10.07 -18.57 -28.64
CA LEU A 20 9.65 -18.05 -27.33
C LEU A 20 8.62 -18.95 -26.64
N ASP A 21 7.87 -19.73 -27.40
CA ASP A 21 6.93 -20.76 -26.95
C ASP A 21 7.53 -21.80 -25.98
N LYS A 22 8.85 -22.00 -26.03
CA LYS A 22 9.61 -22.93 -25.18
C LYS A 22 10.12 -22.29 -23.89
N PHE A 23 10.01 -20.98 -23.74
CA PHE A 23 10.54 -20.25 -22.60
C PHE A 23 9.41 -19.64 -21.77
N HIS A 24 9.53 -19.77 -20.45
CA HIS A 24 8.73 -18.97 -19.54
C HIS A 24 9.34 -17.55 -19.49
N ILE A 25 8.68 -16.61 -20.14
CA ILE A 25 9.16 -15.24 -20.27
C ILE A 25 8.46 -14.37 -19.24
N GLU A 26 9.24 -13.75 -18.37
CA GLU A 26 8.78 -12.74 -17.41
C GLU A 26 9.56 -11.44 -17.60
N PRO A 27 8.94 -10.26 -17.44
CA PRO A 27 9.63 -8.99 -17.60
C PRO A 27 10.54 -8.77 -16.39
N LEU A 28 11.84 -8.51 -16.64
CA LEU A 28 12.78 -8.13 -15.58
C LEU A 28 12.38 -6.84 -14.83
N PHE A 29 11.51 -6.01 -15.42
CA PHE A 29 10.96 -4.80 -14.81
C PHE A 29 9.59 -5.00 -14.13
N ALA A 30 8.87 -6.07 -14.48
CA ALA A 30 7.71 -6.56 -13.75
C ALA A 30 8.11 -7.47 -12.60
N ARG A 31 9.34 -7.30 -12.10
CA ARG A 31 9.66 -7.64 -10.73
C ARG A 31 8.68 -6.90 -9.86
N GLU A 32 7.69 -7.65 -9.41
CA GLU A 32 6.69 -7.29 -8.43
C GLU A 32 7.34 -6.68 -7.17
N LEU A 33 8.64 -6.91 -6.98
CA LEU A 33 9.53 -6.32 -5.98
C LEU A 33 9.73 -4.80 -6.19
N ARG A 34 9.29 -4.03 -5.20
CA ARG A 34 9.48 -2.58 -5.07
C ARG A 34 10.05 -2.25 -3.69
N THR A 35 10.80 -1.16 -3.62
CA THR A 35 11.19 -0.54 -2.35
C THR A 35 10.12 0.48 -1.97
N LEU A 36 9.26 0.11 -1.02
CA LEU A 36 8.22 0.97 -0.48
C LEU A 36 8.79 1.78 0.68
N THR A 37 8.80 3.10 0.55
CA THR A 37 9.16 4.00 1.65
C THR A 37 7.90 4.39 2.41
N VAL A 38 7.91 4.19 3.73
CA VAL A 38 6.81 4.50 4.63
C VAL A 38 7.26 5.56 5.63
N HIS A 39 6.45 6.61 5.77
CA HIS A 39 6.61 7.63 6.80
C HIS A 39 5.37 7.67 7.69
N LEU A 40 5.58 7.66 9.00
CA LEU A 40 4.54 7.88 10.00
C LEU A 40 4.94 9.11 10.83
N PHE A 41 4.00 10.04 10.99
CA PHE A 41 4.26 11.27 11.76
C PHE A 41 4.50 10.98 13.25
N ASN A 42 4.00 9.85 13.74
CA ASN A 42 4.35 9.33 15.06
C ASN A 42 5.48 8.27 14.91
N PRO A 43 6.72 8.57 15.32
CA PRO A 43 7.84 7.65 15.20
C PRO A 43 7.75 6.44 16.15
N ARG A 44 6.82 6.45 17.11
CA ARG A 44 6.64 5.36 18.10
C ARG A 44 5.76 4.21 17.60
N VAL A 45 5.22 4.31 16.38
CA VAL A 45 4.43 3.21 15.81
C VAL A 45 5.34 1.99 15.61
N LEU A 46 4.91 0.86 16.16
CA LEU A 46 5.65 -0.39 16.12
C LEU A 46 5.70 -0.95 14.70
N GLU A 47 6.82 -1.58 14.37
CA GLU A 47 7.05 -2.09 13.02
C GLU A 47 6.06 -3.20 12.64
N GLU A 48 5.67 -4.02 13.61
CA GLU A 48 4.72 -5.11 13.47
C GLU A 48 3.35 -4.61 13.01
N ASP A 49 2.91 -3.45 13.53
CA ASP A 49 1.67 -2.79 13.10
C ASP A 49 1.80 -2.27 11.66
N ILE A 50 2.95 -1.68 11.31
CA ILE A 50 3.23 -1.22 9.94
C ILE A 50 3.17 -2.42 8.98
N MET A 51 3.87 -3.51 9.29
CA MET A 51 3.86 -4.70 8.45
C MET A 51 2.47 -5.32 8.35
N THR A 52 1.71 -5.38 9.46
CA THR A 52 0.34 -5.88 9.47
C THR A 52 -0.56 -5.06 8.55
N PHE A 53 -0.41 -3.73 8.56
CA PHE A 53 -1.10 -2.85 7.63
C PHE A 53 -0.68 -3.09 6.17
N LEU A 54 0.63 -3.11 5.89
CA LEU A 54 1.16 -3.30 4.53
C LEU A 54 0.71 -4.62 3.91
N ARG A 55 0.68 -5.70 4.70
CA ARG A 55 0.25 -7.05 4.25
C ARG A 55 -1.19 -7.10 3.72
N ARG A 56 -2.00 -6.07 3.95
CA ARG A 56 -3.33 -5.95 3.32
C ARG A 56 -3.24 -5.73 1.81
N PHE A 57 -2.18 -5.11 1.33
CA PHE A 57 -2.04 -4.67 -0.06
C PHE A 57 -0.88 -5.37 -0.79
N VAL A 58 0.21 -5.65 -0.08
CA VAL A 58 1.47 -6.12 -0.68
C VAL A 58 2.10 -7.27 0.13
N ASP A 59 2.98 -8.03 -0.50
CA ASP A 59 3.73 -9.09 0.17
C ASP A 59 5.09 -8.57 0.65
N VAL A 60 5.18 -8.24 1.94
CA VAL A 60 6.39 -7.68 2.55
C VAL A 60 7.49 -8.74 2.65
N GLN A 61 8.65 -8.46 2.06
CA GLN A 61 9.82 -9.33 2.00
C GLN A 61 10.78 -8.99 3.16
N GLY A 62 10.45 -9.46 4.36
CA GLY A 62 11.29 -9.31 5.56
C GLY A 62 11.09 -8.00 6.34
N ALA A 63 12.09 -7.64 7.14
CA ALA A 63 12.05 -6.48 8.02
C ALA A 63 12.29 -5.15 7.27
N GLY A 64 11.67 -4.09 7.78
CA GLY A 64 11.85 -2.74 7.29
C GLY A 64 13.17 -2.14 7.77
N ARG A 65 13.87 -1.44 6.88
CA ARG A 65 15.12 -0.73 7.21
C ARG A 65 14.81 0.71 7.56
N LYS A 66 15.34 1.21 8.67
CA LYS A 66 15.27 2.66 8.98
C LYS A 66 16.09 3.42 7.94
N ILE A 67 15.54 4.51 7.42
CA ILE A 67 16.27 5.42 6.54
C ILE A 67 16.96 6.44 7.42
N ILE A 68 18.29 6.37 7.44
CA ILE A 68 19.18 7.25 8.19
C ILE A 68 19.72 8.31 7.23
N ASP A 69 19.84 9.56 7.68
CA ASP A 69 20.48 10.64 6.92
C ASP A 69 22.02 10.54 6.96
N ALA A 70 22.71 11.51 6.35
CA ALA A 70 24.17 11.51 6.26
C ALA A 70 24.83 11.68 7.63
N GLU A 71 24.13 12.34 8.56
CA GLU A 71 24.57 12.66 9.91
C GLU A 71 24.28 11.53 10.91
N GLY A 72 23.62 10.44 10.49
CA GLY A 72 23.36 9.27 11.32
C GLY A 72 22.01 9.32 12.05
N TYR A 73 21.16 10.31 11.80
CA TYR A 73 19.84 10.42 12.41
C TYR A 73 18.75 9.71 11.61
N TRP A 74 17.79 9.15 12.33
CA TRP A 74 16.63 8.53 11.69
C TRP A 74 15.67 9.59 11.15
N THR A 75 15.42 9.54 9.85
CA THR A 75 14.53 10.47 9.13
C THR A 75 13.03 10.29 9.44
N GLY A 76 12.66 9.41 10.37
CA GLY A 76 11.28 9.01 10.63
C GLY A 76 10.67 8.13 9.51
N LYS A 77 11.49 7.67 8.56
CA LYS A 77 11.06 6.84 7.43
C LYS A 77 11.63 5.42 7.54
N ARG A 78 10.89 4.43 7.03
CA ARG A 78 11.33 3.04 6.90
C ARG A 78 11.14 2.59 5.45
N SER A 79 12.08 1.83 4.91
CA SER A 79 11.95 1.19 3.61
C SER A 79 11.64 -0.29 3.78
N TYR A 80 10.71 -0.80 2.98
CA TYR A 80 10.32 -2.21 2.93
C TYR A 80 10.51 -2.71 1.50
N ALA A 81 11.18 -3.85 1.34
CA ALA A 81 11.08 -4.61 0.10
C ALA A 81 9.71 -5.28 0.06
N VAL A 82 8.92 -5.03 -0.97
CA VAL A 82 7.55 -5.53 -1.07
C VAL A 82 7.29 -6.09 -2.47
N ARG A 83 6.49 -7.14 -2.56
CA ARG A 83 5.95 -7.65 -3.82
C ARG A 83 4.52 -7.12 -4.02
N LEU A 84 4.27 -6.36 -5.09
CA LEU A 84 2.92 -5.91 -5.47
C LEU A 84 2.13 -7.09 -6.02
N ARG A 85 0.86 -7.22 -5.62
CA ARG A 85 -0.02 -8.30 -6.09
C ARG A 85 -0.67 -7.92 -7.42
N SER A 86 -0.99 -8.90 -8.25
CA SER A 86 -1.77 -8.67 -9.47
C SER A 86 -3.22 -8.29 -9.15
N ASN A 87 -3.76 -7.31 -9.87
CA ASN A 87 -5.18 -6.96 -9.86
C ASN A 87 -5.58 -6.43 -11.26
N PRO A 88 -6.21 -7.27 -12.11
CA PRO A 88 -6.55 -6.89 -13.48
C PRO A 88 -7.47 -5.66 -13.62
N GLY A 89 -8.21 -5.31 -12.56
CA GLY A 89 -9.11 -4.16 -12.56
C GLY A 89 -8.47 -2.85 -12.08
N ALA A 90 -7.20 -2.86 -11.67
CA ALA A 90 -6.49 -1.68 -11.21
C ALA A 90 -5.57 -1.10 -12.30
N GLU A 91 -5.24 0.19 -12.18
CA GLU A 91 -4.27 0.86 -13.06
C GLU A 91 -2.95 0.07 -13.07
N GLY A 92 -2.41 -0.20 -14.26
CA GLY A 92 -1.19 -1.01 -14.40
C GLY A 92 -1.32 -2.49 -14.03
N GLY A 93 -2.54 -3.00 -13.78
CA GLY A 93 -2.79 -4.42 -13.48
C GLY A 93 -2.29 -4.88 -12.11
N LEU A 94 -1.97 -3.94 -11.21
CA LEU A 94 -1.39 -4.21 -9.90
C LEU A 94 -2.24 -3.64 -8.76
N LEU A 95 -2.28 -4.33 -7.63
CA LEU A 95 -2.87 -3.83 -6.40
C LEU A 95 -1.89 -2.86 -5.73
N HIS A 96 -2.15 -1.57 -5.90
CA HIS A 96 -1.34 -0.51 -5.32
C HIS A 96 -1.75 -0.22 -3.87
N PRO A 97 -0.80 -0.16 -2.90
CA PRO A 97 -1.11 0.33 -1.56
C PRO A 97 -1.41 1.84 -1.58
N PRO A 98 -2.22 2.33 -0.62
CA PRO A 98 -2.64 3.73 -0.61
C PRO A 98 -1.45 4.66 -0.33
N ALA A 99 -1.35 5.78 -1.05
CA ALA A 99 -0.30 6.78 -0.82
C ALA A 99 -0.41 7.45 0.56
N PHE A 100 -1.63 7.62 1.07
CA PHE A 100 -1.91 8.20 2.39
C PHE A 100 -2.74 7.21 3.21
N PHE A 101 -2.37 7.00 4.47
CA PHE A 101 -3.01 5.99 5.29
C PHE A 101 -3.04 6.37 6.78
N SER A 102 -3.79 5.59 7.55
CA SER A 102 -3.82 5.68 9.02
C SER A 102 -3.79 4.30 9.66
N ILE A 103 -3.07 4.21 10.78
CA ILE A 103 -3.02 3.04 11.67
C ILE A 103 -3.43 3.52 13.06
N GLY A 104 -4.62 3.14 13.52
CA GLY A 104 -5.24 3.77 14.68
C GLY A 104 -5.41 5.27 14.46
N ALA A 105 -4.91 6.08 15.41
CA ALA A 105 -4.88 7.55 15.29
C ALA A 105 -3.64 8.08 14.53
N ASN A 106 -2.69 7.22 14.19
CA ASN A 106 -1.43 7.62 13.58
C ASN A 106 -1.59 7.75 12.07
N ARG A 107 -1.31 8.93 11.52
CA ARG A 107 -1.34 9.19 10.08
C ARG A 107 0.06 9.01 9.48
N GLY A 108 0.09 8.58 8.23
CA GLY A 108 1.31 8.39 7.47
C GLY A 108 1.08 8.48 5.97
N TYR A 109 2.18 8.48 5.24
CA TYR A 109 2.19 8.37 3.79
C TYR A 109 3.25 7.37 3.36
N MET A 110 3.06 6.78 2.19
CA MET A 110 4.01 5.86 1.60
C MET A 110 4.13 6.09 0.11
N TYR A 111 5.33 5.83 -0.43
CA TYR A 111 5.62 6.03 -1.84
C TYR A 111 6.65 5.04 -2.35
N TYR A 112 6.59 4.81 -3.67
CA TYR A 112 7.52 3.97 -4.42
C TYR A 112 7.51 4.40 -5.90
N PRO A 113 8.55 4.07 -6.67
CA PRO A 113 8.60 4.38 -8.10
C PRO A 113 7.44 3.73 -8.87
N GLY A 114 6.72 4.53 -9.67
CA GLY A 114 5.56 4.08 -10.44
C GLY A 114 4.26 3.98 -9.64
N GLN A 115 4.19 4.57 -8.44
CA GLN A 115 2.92 4.67 -7.72
C GLN A 115 1.95 5.59 -8.48
N PRO A 116 0.71 5.15 -8.75
CA PRO A 116 -0.28 5.96 -9.44
C PRO A 116 -0.70 7.17 -8.61
N LEU A 117 -1.05 8.27 -9.28
CA LEU A 117 -1.57 9.46 -8.62
C LEU A 117 -2.88 9.12 -7.91
N THR A 118 -2.90 9.17 -6.58
CA THR A 118 -4.07 8.85 -5.76
C THR A 118 -4.67 10.09 -5.10
N CYS A 119 -5.99 10.25 -5.21
CA CYS A 119 -6.74 11.32 -4.56
C CYS A 119 -6.81 11.11 -3.04
N ARG A 120 -6.48 12.15 -2.26
CA ARG A 120 -6.51 12.11 -0.78
C ARG A 120 -7.92 12.07 -0.17
N ASN A 121 -8.93 12.45 -0.96
CA ASN A 121 -10.31 12.45 -0.50
C ASN A 121 -10.95 11.07 -0.68
N CYS A 122 -11.00 10.57 -1.92
CA CYS A 122 -11.68 9.32 -2.24
C CYS A 122 -10.78 8.08 -2.33
N GLY A 123 -9.45 8.25 -2.43
CA GLY A 123 -8.52 7.14 -2.65
C GLY A 123 -8.50 6.60 -4.08
N GLY A 124 -9.28 7.18 -5.00
CA GLY A 124 -9.26 6.85 -6.43
C GLY A 124 -8.04 7.41 -7.16
N HIS A 125 -7.82 6.96 -8.38
CA HIS A 125 -6.66 7.35 -9.20
C HIS A 125 -7.01 8.46 -10.21
N GLY A 126 -5.98 9.11 -10.77
CA GLY A 126 -6.09 9.97 -11.95
C GLY A 126 -6.63 11.38 -11.74
N HIS A 127 -6.82 11.84 -10.49
CA HIS A 127 -7.27 13.20 -10.20
C HIS A 127 -6.76 13.72 -8.84
N PHE A 128 -6.74 15.04 -8.68
CA PHE A 128 -6.38 15.69 -7.43
C PHE A 128 -7.59 15.87 -6.50
N GLN A 129 -7.33 16.11 -5.21
CA GLN A 129 -8.38 16.34 -4.22
C GLN A 129 -9.29 17.52 -4.59
N THR A 130 -8.76 18.55 -5.24
CA THR A 130 -9.50 19.74 -5.70
C THR A 130 -10.51 19.43 -6.79
N GLU A 131 -10.29 18.37 -7.56
CA GLU A 131 -11.14 17.91 -8.67
C GLU A 131 -12.06 16.76 -8.24
N CYS A 132 -11.92 16.29 -6.99
CA CYS A 132 -12.64 15.14 -6.48
C CYS A 132 -14.10 15.51 -6.18
N ARG A 133 -15.02 14.89 -6.91
CA ARG A 133 -16.47 15.02 -6.69
C ARG A 133 -17.04 13.92 -5.78
N GLU A 134 -16.23 12.91 -5.49
CA GLU A 134 -16.62 11.76 -4.69
C GLU A 134 -16.39 12.00 -3.19
N VAL A 135 -17.30 11.47 -2.38
CA VAL A 135 -17.12 11.38 -0.93
C VAL A 135 -16.82 9.93 -0.54
N ALA A 136 -15.64 9.68 0.03
CA ALA A 136 -15.33 8.36 0.58
C ALA A 136 -15.61 8.30 2.08
N CYS A 137 -16.33 7.26 2.47
CA CYS A 137 -16.62 6.97 3.86
C CYS A 137 -15.34 6.59 4.59
N ARG A 138 -14.95 7.38 5.59
CA ARG A 138 -13.76 7.11 6.42
C ARG A 138 -13.92 5.87 7.33
N ARG A 139 -15.13 5.33 7.49
CA ARG A 139 -15.42 4.13 8.29
C ARG A 139 -15.23 2.82 7.50
N CYS A 140 -15.69 2.76 6.26
CA CYS A 140 -15.66 1.53 5.45
C CYS A 140 -14.85 1.65 4.15
N GLY A 141 -14.39 2.85 3.79
CA GLY A 141 -13.59 3.10 2.58
C GLY A 141 -14.39 3.20 1.27
N LYS A 142 -15.71 2.94 1.29
CA LYS A 142 -16.55 3.01 0.10
C LYS A 142 -16.93 4.45 -0.24
N ILE A 143 -17.12 4.72 -1.53
CA ILE A 143 -17.60 6.02 -2.04
C ILE A 143 -19.13 6.17 -1.89
N GLY A 144 -19.61 7.40 -1.98
CA GLY A 144 -21.04 7.75 -2.06
C GLY A 144 -21.72 8.08 -0.72
N HIS A 145 -21.03 8.01 0.42
CA HIS A 145 -21.62 8.39 1.71
C HIS A 145 -20.59 8.87 2.74
N LEU A 146 -21.07 9.58 3.76
CA LEU A 146 -20.27 10.03 4.91
C LEU A 146 -20.22 8.95 5.99
N ALA A 147 -19.21 9.01 6.86
CA ALA A 147 -19.06 8.05 7.95
C ALA A 147 -20.24 8.00 8.93
N LYS A 148 -20.97 9.13 9.08
CA LYS A 148 -22.18 9.23 9.91
C LYS A 148 -23.36 8.44 9.34
N ASP A 149 -23.42 8.25 8.02
CA ASP A 149 -24.50 7.58 7.31
C ASP A 149 -24.09 6.12 6.93
N CYS A 150 -22.98 5.64 7.50
CA CYS A 150 -22.39 4.36 7.14
C CYS A 150 -23.01 3.21 7.95
N ASN A 151 -23.81 2.39 7.26
CA ASN A 151 -24.43 1.17 7.80
C ASN A 151 -23.53 -0.08 7.70
N SER A 152 -22.29 0.06 7.21
CA SER A 152 -21.35 -1.06 7.13
C SER A 152 -20.76 -1.39 8.49
N ALA A 153 -20.45 -2.66 8.72
CA ALA A 153 -19.71 -3.09 9.89
C ALA A 153 -18.37 -2.32 9.98
N LEU A 154 -18.00 -1.95 11.21
CA LEU A 154 -16.77 -1.23 11.50
C LEU A 154 -15.57 -2.08 11.06
N MET A 155 -14.73 -1.50 10.20
CA MET A 155 -13.52 -2.14 9.71
C MET A 155 -12.30 -1.63 10.48
N CYS A 156 -11.49 -2.54 10.99
CA CYS A 156 -10.23 -2.21 11.63
C CYS A 156 -9.24 -1.62 10.62
N ASN A 157 -8.77 -0.39 10.86
CA ASN A 157 -7.83 0.26 9.96
C ASN A 157 -6.41 -0.30 9.99
N LEU A 158 -6.07 -1.19 10.94
CA LEU A 158 -4.80 -1.92 10.96
C LEU A 158 -4.86 -3.17 10.08
N CYS A 159 -5.76 -4.12 10.39
CA CYS A 159 -5.77 -5.44 9.76
C CYS A 159 -6.81 -5.60 8.63
N GLY A 160 -7.76 -4.66 8.50
CA GLY A 160 -8.82 -4.70 7.49
C GLY A 160 -10.00 -5.64 7.82
N ALA A 161 -9.97 -6.36 8.94
CA ALA A 161 -11.10 -7.20 9.36
C ALA A 161 -12.23 -6.36 9.96
N THR A 162 -13.46 -6.86 9.87
CA THR A 162 -14.65 -6.25 10.46
C THR A 162 -14.87 -6.71 11.90
N GLY A 163 -15.71 -5.98 12.64
CA GLY A 163 -16.17 -6.38 13.98
C GLY A 163 -15.34 -5.84 15.14
N HIS A 164 -14.25 -5.12 14.89
CA HIS A 164 -13.45 -4.47 15.92
C HIS A 164 -12.77 -3.18 15.43
N VAL A 165 -12.39 -2.32 16.38
CA VAL A 165 -11.53 -1.14 16.12
C VAL A 165 -10.06 -1.47 16.32
N PHE A 166 -9.19 -0.56 15.91
CA PHE A 166 -7.74 -0.64 16.16
C PHE A 166 -7.39 -1.02 17.61
N LYS A 167 -8.06 -0.39 18.59
CA LYS A 167 -7.79 -0.61 20.02
C LYS A 167 -7.92 -2.07 20.43
N ASP A 168 -8.93 -2.75 19.88
CA ASP A 168 -9.32 -4.12 20.20
C ASP A 168 -8.82 -5.13 19.15
N CYS A 169 -7.91 -4.70 18.25
CA CYS A 169 -7.42 -5.56 17.18
C CYS A 169 -6.52 -6.67 17.75
N PRO A 170 -6.80 -7.96 17.46
CA PRO A 170 -5.98 -9.06 17.94
C PRO A 170 -4.60 -9.11 17.30
N LYS A 171 -4.43 -8.47 16.13
CA LYS A 171 -3.14 -8.35 15.42
C LYS A 171 -2.36 -7.09 15.79
N ARG A 172 -2.90 -6.23 16.67
CA ARG A 172 -2.20 -5.02 17.13
C ARG A 172 -1.04 -5.42 18.03
N ALA A 173 0.15 -4.94 17.69
CA ALA A 173 1.30 -5.05 18.56
C ALA A 173 1.10 -4.19 19.81
N ARG A 174 1.36 -4.77 20.98
CA ARG A 174 1.27 -4.08 22.26
C ARG A 174 2.67 -3.68 22.68
N SER A 175 2.87 -2.40 22.98
CA SER A 175 4.12 -1.97 23.59
C SER A 175 4.18 -2.49 25.03
N PHE A 176 5.38 -2.61 25.60
CA PHE A 176 5.54 -2.99 27.01
C PHE A 176 4.70 -2.10 27.95
N ALA A 177 4.62 -0.80 27.66
CA ALA A 177 3.81 0.16 28.42
C ALA A 177 2.28 -0.09 28.32
N ASP A 178 1.81 -0.79 27.29
CA ASP A 178 0.40 -1.16 27.13
C ASP A 178 0.03 -2.45 27.88
N ILE A 179 1.02 -3.28 28.25
CA ILE A 179 0.82 -4.56 28.94
C ILE A 179 0.80 -4.38 30.47
N VAL A 180 1.53 -3.38 30.97
CA VAL A 180 1.74 -3.13 32.42
C VAL A 180 0.64 -2.24 33.02
N LYS A 181 -0.43 -1.93 32.27
CA LYS A 181 -1.62 -1.23 32.76
C LYS A 181 -2.74 -2.21 33.05
#